data_AF-A0A1A7X0S1-F1
#
_entry.id   AF-A0A1A7X0S1-F1
#
_cell.length_a   1.000
_cell.length_b   1.000
_cell.length_c   1.000
_cell.angle_alpha   90.00
_cell.angle_beta   90.00
_cell.angle_gamma   90.00
#
_symmetry.space_group_name_H-M   'P 1'
#
loop_
_entity.id
_entity.type
_entity.pdbx_description
1 polymer ?
#
loop_
_entity_poly.entity_id
_entity_poly.type
_entity_poly.pdbx_seq_one_letter_code
_entity_poly.pdbx_strand_id
1 'polypeptide(L)'
;IAAEHTPVCQLHSISEDTASCGHGANSELSGPQIVSVEQLPNENLSVALGQKIVSPNRLLADPSSFATIVVGFPDLMSPNTVYSFRRPYDVSDMKSSETGAHTFLRGRVRSGAAKRENCVTLLSANQMVRALPPSKVPLKDIYSKDVTPPMTSAYLEVTDLTSKKLKYIPVPRSRTMSPYTNWLSKVSECDVLVAALGSGGVVTVDMGGYVRLWETGLDTLQRSLMEWRNMIGTEDGRPVQITIQRDSGQDVSAPKHGKTDPLNTPHVGGNQWAGGTGGRDTAGLGGKGGPYRLDAGHKVYQVSQTEKDSVPEEVRRAAREMAEKAFKERLKEIDMSEYDASTYGRFSSAVRRQVQSLRIILDSLQAKGKERQWLKNQALGELDDAKIIDGLTGEKAIYKRRGELDPELGSPQQKPKRLRVLADVSGSMYRFNGVDGRLERSMEAVCMVMEALENYEHKFKYDIVGHSGDGYDIELVTANKVPKNNKQRLKVLQTMHAHSQFCMSGDCTLEATEASIKELAREEADEHFVVILSDANLERYGIRPERFAQVLTSDPQVNAFAIFIGSLGDQAERLQRTLPAGRSFVAMDTKHIPQILQQIFTSTVLSVA
;
A
#
# COMPACT_ATOMS: atom_id res chain seq x y z
N ILE A 1 9.07 -1.94 -18.94
CA ILE A 1 9.06 -1.08 -20.15
C ILE A 1 9.94 0.11 -19.84
N ALA A 2 10.90 0.39 -20.73
CA ALA A 2 12.01 1.30 -20.51
C ALA A 2 11.55 2.70 -20.07
N ALA A 3 12.27 3.28 -19.12
CA ALA A 3 12.19 4.68 -18.76
C ALA A 3 12.75 5.52 -19.93
N GLU A 4 11.95 5.71 -20.96
CA GLU A 4 12.24 6.67 -22.03
C GLU A 4 11.92 8.08 -21.54
N HIS A 5 12.99 8.87 -21.40
CA HIS A 5 13.05 10.34 -21.45
C HIS A 5 11.73 11.09 -21.26
N THR A 6 11.49 11.55 -20.03
CA THR A 6 10.48 12.57 -19.75
C THR A 6 10.83 13.86 -20.51
N PRO A 7 9.95 14.40 -21.37
CA PRO A 7 10.16 15.73 -21.93
C PRO A 7 10.04 16.73 -20.77
N VAL A 8 11.14 17.45 -20.59
CA VAL A 8 11.48 18.16 -19.36
C VAL A 8 10.52 19.33 -19.07
N CYS A 9 9.77 19.26 -17.97
CA CYS A 9 9.17 20.43 -17.32
C CYS A 9 10.22 21.02 -16.35
N GLN A 10 11.14 21.85 -16.85
CA GLN A 10 12.08 22.55 -15.97
C GLN A 10 11.34 23.62 -15.16
N LEU A 11 11.61 23.66 -13.85
CA LEU A 11 11.02 24.60 -12.91
C LEU A 11 12.02 25.74 -12.70
N HIS A 12 11.68 26.95 -13.14
CA HIS A 12 12.49 28.14 -12.86
C HIS A 12 11.99 28.80 -11.58
N SER A 13 12.88 29.11 -10.64
CA SER A 13 12.53 29.86 -9.44
C SER A 13 12.29 31.34 -9.79
N ILE A 14 11.26 31.93 -9.22
CA ILE A 14 10.99 33.38 -9.31
C ILE A 14 11.26 34.03 -7.95
N SER A 15 11.92 35.20 -7.96
CA SER A 15 12.13 36.01 -6.78
C SER A 15 11.11 37.14 -6.71
N GLU A 16 10.71 37.45 -5.49
CA GLU A 16 9.85 38.59 -5.16
C GLU A 16 10.73 39.82 -4.95
N ASP A 17 10.40 40.94 -5.60
CA ASP A 17 11.09 42.21 -5.37
C ASP A 17 10.56 42.90 -4.11
N THR A 18 11.39 43.79 -3.52
CA THR A 18 11.04 44.53 -2.31
C THR A 18 9.72 45.31 -2.46
N ALA A 19 8.84 45.17 -1.46
CA ALA A 19 7.54 45.83 -1.44
C ALA A 19 7.66 47.34 -1.64
N SER A 20 6.97 47.87 -2.64
CA SER A 20 6.85 49.31 -2.87
C SER A 20 5.52 49.81 -2.29
N CYS A 21 5.57 50.85 -1.45
CA CYS A 21 4.41 51.50 -0.86
C CYS A 21 4.21 52.87 -1.50
N GLY A 22 3.03 53.15 -2.06
CA GLY A 22 2.76 54.43 -2.71
C GLY A 22 1.29 54.68 -2.99
N HIS A 23 0.89 55.95 -3.03
CA HIS A 23 -0.34 56.37 -3.71
C HIS A 23 -0.07 56.27 -5.21
N GLY A 24 -0.88 55.52 -5.96
CA GLY A 24 -0.62 55.06 -7.33
C GLY A 24 -0.40 56.13 -8.41
N ALA A 25 0.64 56.93 -8.31
CA ALA A 25 0.95 58.02 -9.25
C ALA A 25 2.39 57.98 -9.83
N ASN A 26 3.35 57.25 -9.25
CA ASN A 26 4.78 57.41 -9.61
C ASN A 26 5.56 56.11 -9.94
N SER A 27 4.92 55.11 -10.54
CA SER A 27 5.66 54.05 -11.24
C SER A 27 5.08 53.92 -12.64
N GLU A 28 5.92 54.05 -13.67
CA GLU A 28 5.57 53.80 -15.06
C GLU A 28 5.17 52.31 -15.22
N LEU A 29 3.94 51.98 -14.83
CA LEU A 29 3.33 50.67 -15.06
C LEU A 29 2.71 50.71 -16.45
N SER A 30 3.29 49.95 -17.37
CA SER A 30 2.63 49.54 -18.60
C SER A 30 1.22 49.00 -18.27
N GLY A 31 0.22 49.35 -19.09
CA GLY A 31 -1.18 49.01 -18.80
C GLY A 31 -1.39 47.54 -18.43
N PRO A 32 -2.24 47.23 -17.43
CA PRO A 32 -2.41 45.87 -16.94
C PRO A 32 -3.07 44.97 -17.98
N GLN A 33 -2.53 43.77 -18.16
CA GLN A 33 -3.07 42.80 -19.10
C GLN A 33 -4.26 42.02 -18.54
N ILE A 34 -4.24 41.78 -17.24
CA ILE A 34 -5.35 41.19 -16.52
C ILE A 34 -5.32 41.64 -15.07
N VAL A 35 -6.50 41.93 -14.53
CA VAL A 35 -6.76 42.17 -13.11
C VAL A 35 -7.72 41.07 -12.65
N SER A 36 -7.43 40.43 -11.52
CA SER A 36 -8.35 39.46 -10.94
C SER A 36 -9.64 40.17 -10.48
N VAL A 37 -10.78 39.55 -10.75
CA VAL A 37 -12.09 40.06 -10.29
C VAL A 37 -12.26 39.83 -8.79
N GLU A 38 -11.80 38.66 -8.32
CA GLU A 38 -11.88 38.26 -6.92
C GLU A 38 -10.51 38.40 -6.22
N GLN A 39 -10.54 38.39 -4.88
CA GLN A 39 -9.34 38.39 -4.05
C GLN A 39 -8.75 36.99 -3.92
N LEU A 40 -7.43 36.89 -3.76
CA LEU A 40 -6.80 35.64 -3.35
C LEU A 40 -7.29 35.26 -1.94
N PRO A 41 -7.57 33.96 -1.68
CA PRO A 41 -7.80 33.46 -0.34
C PRO A 41 -6.66 33.85 0.61
N ASN A 42 -6.97 34.17 1.87
CA ASN A 42 -5.98 34.62 2.86
C ASN A 42 -4.82 33.63 3.04
N GLU A 43 -5.10 32.33 2.92
CA GLU A 43 -4.09 31.27 2.96
C GLU A 43 -3.12 31.40 1.77
N ASN A 44 -3.65 31.51 0.55
CA ASN A 44 -2.87 31.66 -0.68
C ASN A 44 -2.08 32.97 -0.70
N LEU A 45 -2.66 34.07 -0.22
CA LEU A 45 -1.98 35.36 -0.06
C LEU A 45 -0.80 35.24 0.91
N SER A 46 -1.03 34.62 2.06
CA SER A 46 0.02 34.47 3.08
C SER A 46 1.17 33.59 2.60
N VAL A 47 0.86 32.54 1.84
CA VAL A 47 1.88 31.65 1.26
C VAL A 47 2.65 32.35 0.13
N ALA A 48 1.98 33.10 -0.74
CA ALA A 48 2.62 33.83 -1.83
C ALA A 48 3.64 34.85 -1.32
N LEU A 49 3.30 35.60 -0.27
CA LEU A 49 4.13 36.66 0.30
C LEU A 49 5.07 36.17 1.42
N GLY A 50 4.95 34.92 1.85
CA GLY A 50 5.74 34.36 2.95
C GLY A 50 5.50 35.04 4.30
N GLN A 51 4.38 35.73 4.47
CA GLN A 51 4.01 36.51 5.65
C GLN A 51 2.54 36.29 5.97
N LYS A 52 2.17 36.29 7.26
CA LYS A 52 0.75 36.18 7.65
C LYS A 52 0.06 37.51 7.41
N ILE A 53 -0.62 37.63 6.29
CA ILE A 53 -1.32 38.86 5.86
C ILE A 53 -2.79 38.52 5.65
N VAL A 54 -3.66 39.31 6.29
CA VAL A 54 -5.11 39.24 6.11
C VAL A 54 -5.59 40.61 5.70
N SER A 55 -5.69 40.84 4.39
CA SER A 55 -6.15 42.09 3.82
C SER A 55 -6.73 41.87 2.43
N PRO A 56 -7.62 42.75 1.96
CA PRO A 56 -8.09 42.68 0.59
C PRO A 56 -6.92 42.80 -0.38
N ASN A 57 -7.05 42.14 -1.52
CA ASN A 57 -5.98 42.07 -2.50
C ASN A 57 -6.51 41.87 -3.92
N ARG A 58 -5.67 42.21 -4.90
CA ARG A 58 -5.89 41.95 -6.32
C ARG A 58 -4.63 41.39 -6.94
N LEU A 59 -4.80 40.38 -7.78
CA LEU A 59 -3.74 39.81 -8.60
C LEU A 59 -3.74 40.50 -9.97
N LEU A 60 -2.58 40.94 -10.41
CA LEU A 60 -2.35 41.71 -11.62
C LEU A 60 -1.29 41.03 -12.47
N ALA A 61 -1.44 41.09 -13.79
CA ALA A 61 -0.34 40.82 -14.71
C ALA A 61 -0.09 42.04 -15.59
N ASP A 62 1.17 42.36 -15.80
CA ASP A 62 1.61 43.31 -16.82
C ASP A 62 2.65 42.63 -17.75
N PRO A 63 3.11 43.29 -18.83
CA PRO A 63 4.16 42.76 -19.70
C PRO A 63 5.54 42.61 -19.03
N SER A 64 5.79 43.35 -17.95
CA SER A 64 7.07 43.46 -17.24
C SER A 64 7.22 42.53 -16.03
N SER A 65 6.14 41.88 -15.60
CA SER A 65 6.07 41.01 -14.42
C SER A 65 5.38 39.69 -14.74
N PHE A 66 5.78 38.64 -14.03
CA PHE A 66 5.13 37.34 -14.06
C PHE A 66 3.78 37.39 -13.33
N ALA A 67 3.74 38.12 -12.22
CA ALA A 67 2.55 38.42 -11.44
C ALA A 67 2.85 39.62 -10.52
N THR A 68 1.83 40.39 -10.17
CA THR A 68 1.89 41.46 -9.19
C THR A 68 0.70 41.35 -8.24
N ILE A 69 0.93 41.37 -6.94
CA ILE A 69 -0.10 41.32 -5.91
C ILE A 69 -0.21 42.70 -5.27
N VAL A 70 -1.38 43.32 -5.41
CA VAL A 70 -1.71 44.58 -4.75
C VAL A 70 -2.48 44.26 -3.48
N VAL A 71 -1.93 44.68 -2.34
CA VAL A 71 -2.42 44.37 -0.99
C VAL A 71 -2.83 45.67 -0.30
N GLY A 72 -4.09 45.73 0.14
CA GLY A 72 -4.69 46.95 0.71
C GLY A 72 -6.18 47.01 0.40
N PHE A 73 -6.69 48.19 0.08
CA PHE A 73 -8.04 48.33 -0.47
C PHE A 73 -7.93 48.84 -1.91
N PRO A 74 -7.67 47.97 -2.90
CA PRO A 74 -7.49 48.38 -4.29
C PRO A 74 -8.73 49.02 -4.91
N ASP A 75 -9.92 48.73 -4.39
CA ASP A 75 -11.17 49.36 -4.81
C ASP A 75 -11.42 50.73 -4.13
N LEU A 76 -10.63 51.08 -3.11
CA LEU A 76 -10.67 52.38 -2.43
C LEU A 76 -9.42 53.18 -2.80
N MET A 77 -9.51 54.51 -2.87
CA MET A 77 -8.37 55.40 -3.10
C MET A 77 -7.47 55.50 -1.86
N SER A 78 -6.99 54.37 -1.37
CA SER A 78 -6.17 54.20 -0.18
C SER A 78 -4.73 53.81 -0.55
N PRO A 79 -3.74 54.06 0.31
CA PRO A 79 -2.37 53.62 0.06
C PRO A 79 -2.34 52.08 0.00
N ASN A 80 -1.92 51.55 -1.14
CA ASN A 80 -1.78 50.11 -1.35
C ASN A 80 -0.30 49.72 -1.37
N THR A 81 -0.02 48.51 -0.89
CA THR A 81 1.31 47.89 -0.98
C THR A 81 1.35 46.97 -2.18
N VAL A 82 2.40 47.09 -3.00
CA VAL A 82 2.53 46.35 -4.25
C VAL A 82 3.74 45.41 -4.15
N TYR A 83 3.47 44.12 -4.39
CA TYR A 83 4.46 43.06 -4.45
C TYR A 83 4.54 42.54 -5.88
N SER A 84 5.69 42.67 -6.54
CA SER A 84 5.85 42.30 -7.95
C SER A 84 6.89 41.20 -8.12
N PHE A 85 6.56 40.21 -8.94
CA PHE A 85 7.47 39.17 -9.41
C PHE A 85 7.95 39.57 -10.81
N ARG A 86 9.02 40.37 -10.89
CA ARG A 86 9.46 40.98 -12.16
C ARG A 86 10.06 39.96 -13.12
N ARG A 87 9.89 40.25 -14.42
CA ARG A 87 10.56 39.54 -15.51
C ARG A 87 11.93 40.17 -15.77
N PRO A 88 12.92 39.38 -16.21
CA PRO A 88 14.20 39.92 -16.66
C PRO A 88 14.08 40.75 -17.95
N TYR A 89 13.08 40.47 -18.78
CA TYR A 89 12.80 41.18 -20.03
C TYR A 89 11.30 41.43 -20.19
N ASP A 90 10.93 42.59 -20.72
CA ASP A 90 9.53 42.90 -21.03
C ASP A 90 9.06 42.08 -22.24
N VAL A 91 7.91 41.43 -22.10
CA VAL A 91 7.28 40.60 -23.15
C VAL A 91 6.88 41.43 -24.39
N SER A 92 6.68 42.73 -24.23
CA SER A 92 6.41 43.67 -25.32
C SER A 92 7.66 44.01 -26.15
N ASP A 93 8.83 44.05 -25.52
CA ASP A 93 10.13 44.32 -26.16
C ASP A 93 10.72 43.09 -26.87
N MET A 94 10.27 41.89 -26.52
CA MET A 94 10.68 40.65 -27.20
C MET A 94 10.16 40.64 -28.65
N LYS A 95 11.08 40.81 -29.60
CA LYS A 95 10.80 40.86 -31.05
C LYS A 95 9.87 39.71 -31.47
N SER A 96 8.71 40.07 -32.03
CA SER A 96 7.89 39.15 -32.80
C SER A 96 8.64 38.77 -34.08
N SER A 97 9.37 37.66 -34.09
CA SER A 97 9.97 37.18 -35.32
C SER A 97 8.85 36.92 -36.33
N GLU A 98 8.89 37.59 -37.49
CA GLU A 98 7.92 37.45 -38.59
C GLU A 98 7.76 35.99 -39.08
N THR A 99 8.69 35.12 -38.70
CA THR A 99 8.71 33.70 -39.03
C THR A 99 7.93 32.79 -38.07
N GLY A 100 7.47 33.27 -36.90
CA GLY A 100 6.97 32.41 -35.83
C GLY A 100 5.53 32.61 -35.36
N ALA A 101 4.87 33.73 -35.68
CA ALA A 101 3.56 34.02 -35.09
C ALA A 101 2.39 33.28 -35.75
N HIS A 102 2.50 32.93 -37.04
CA HIS A 102 1.53 32.09 -37.77
C HIS A 102 2.27 31.29 -38.83
N THR A 103 2.69 30.06 -38.50
CA THR A 103 3.48 29.23 -39.44
C THR A 103 2.73 28.95 -40.76
N PHE A 104 1.40 29.11 -40.78
CA PHE A 104 0.54 28.85 -41.93
C PHE A 104 0.14 30.09 -42.74
N LEU A 105 0.31 31.31 -42.22
CA LEU A 105 -0.02 32.56 -42.91
C LEU A 105 1.27 33.37 -43.14
N ARG A 106 2.18 32.84 -43.98
CA ARG A 106 3.32 33.61 -44.47
C ARG A 106 2.82 34.77 -45.34
N GLY A 107 3.02 36.00 -44.88
CA GLY A 107 3.06 37.17 -45.77
C GLY A 107 1.99 38.26 -45.60
N ARG A 108 1.32 38.41 -44.44
CA ARG A 108 0.41 39.55 -44.24
C ARG A 108 0.79 40.40 -43.02
N VAL A 109 1.12 41.66 -43.31
CA VAL A 109 1.47 42.72 -42.36
C VAL A 109 0.34 42.90 -41.33
N ARG A 110 0.70 42.87 -40.05
CA ARG A 110 -0.20 43.18 -38.92
C ARG A 110 -0.63 44.65 -39.01
N SER A 111 -1.92 44.90 -38.90
CA SER A 111 -2.47 46.25 -38.69
C SER A 111 -2.99 46.34 -37.25
N GLY A 112 -2.13 46.78 -36.32
CA GLY A 112 -2.50 47.15 -34.95
C GLY A 112 -2.06 46.17 -33.84
N ALA A 113 -2.06 46.66 -32.59
CA ALA A 113 -1.79 45.90 -31.38
C ALA A 113 -2.86 44.80 -31.16
N ALA A 114 -2.48 43.70 -30.51
CA ALA A 114 -3.39 42.59 -30.23
C ALA A 114 -4.59 43.08 -29.40
N LYS A 115 -5.80 42.71 -29.83
CA LYS A 115 -7.05 43.17 -29.20
C LYS A 115 -7.44 42.33 -27.97
N ARG A 116 -6.82 41.16 -27.79
CA ARG A 116 -7.08 40.24 -26.69
C ARG A 116 -5.78 39.71 -26.12
N GLU A 117 -5.64 39.83 -24.81
CA GLU A 117 -4.52 39.28 -24.06
C GLU A 117 -4.89 37.89 -23.55
N ASN A 118 -4.02 36.91 -23.82
CA ASN A 118 -4.25 35.51 -23.45
C ASN A 118 -3.67 35.23 -22.06
N CYS A 119 -4.13 35.95 -21.05
CA CYS A 119 -3.76 35.75 -19.66
C CYS A 119 -4.99 35.45 -18.82
N VAL A 120 -4.88 34.51 -17.88
CA VAL A 120 -5.95 34.11 -16.97
C VAL A 120 -5.41 33.91 -15.56
N THR A 121 -6.24 34.24 -14.56
CA THR A 121 -5.91 34.09 -13.14
C THR A 121 -6.65 32.88 -12.56
N LEU A 122 -5.93 31.98 -11.89
CA LEU A 122 -6.47 30.83 -11.16
C LEU A 122 -6.27 31.04 -9.67
N LEU A 123 -7.22 31.73 -9.03
CA LEU A 123 -7.08 32.18 -7.65
C LEU A 123 -7.05 31.02 -6.64
N SER A 124 -7.81 29.94 -6.87
CA SER A 124 -7.80 28.80 -5.95
C SER A 124 -6.50 28.01 -6.03
N ALA A 125 -5.88 27.94 -7.21
CA ALA A 125 -4.59 27.28 -7.41
C ALA A 125 -3.39 28.21 -7.14
N ASN A 126 -3.63 29.48 -6.79
CA ASN A 126 -2.62 30.52 -6.60
C ASN A 126 -1.67 30.68 -7.81
N GLN A 127 -2.25 30.57 -9.01
CA GLN A 127 -1.51 30.52 -10.27
C GLN A 127 -1.98 31.58 -11.24
N MET A 128 -1.05 32.05 -12.07
CA MET A 128 -1.34 32.88 -13.23
C MET A 128 -0.85 32.18 -14.49
N VAL A 129 -1.71 32.11 -15.51
CA VAL A 129 -1.40 31.40 -16.76
C VAL A 129 -1.47 32.36 -17.94
N ARG A 130 -0.41 32.40 -18.75
CA ARG A 130 -0.31 33.22 -19.95
C ARG A 130 0.04 32.36 -21.16
N ALA A 131 -0.68 32.49 -22.27
CA ALA A 131 -0.23 31.88 -23.52
C ALA A 131 0.73 32.83 -24.25
N LEU A 132 1.92 32.32 -24.55
CA LEU A 132 2.96 33.02 -25.29
C LEU A 132 3.28 32.29 -26.61
N PRO A 133 3.62 33.01 -27.68
CA PRO A 133 4.14 32.38 -28.89
C PRO A 133 5.55 31.83 -28.61
N PRO A 134 6.01 30.80 -29.33
CA PRO A 134 7.34 30.22 -29.14
C PRO A 134 8.49 31.23 -29.23
N SER A 135 8.32 32.34 -29.97
CA SER A 135 9.33 33.40 -30.10
C SER A 135 9.53 34.25 -28.83
N LYS A 136 8.55 34.28 -27.92
CA LYS A 136 8.60 35.06 -26.66
C LYS A 136 8.91 34.19 -25.44
N VAL A 137 9.31 32.93 -25.66
CA VAL A 137 9.68 31.99 -24.61
C VAL A 137 11.20 31.80 -24.63
N PRO A 138 11.89 31.82 -23.48
CA PRO A 138 13.33 31.58 -23.41
C PRO A 138 13.67 30.09 -23.63
N LEU A 139 13.41 29.58 -24.84
CA LEU A 139 13.58 28.15 -25.16
C LEU A 139 15.02 27.65 -25.00
N LYS A 140 16.02 28.55 -25.12
CA LYS A 140 17.44 28.24 -24.90
C LYS A 140 17.78 27.96 -23.43
N ASP A 141 16.98 28.48 -22.51
CA ASP A 141 17.18 28.31 -21.06
C ASP A 141 16.40 27.09 -20.56
N ILE A 142 15.34 26.68 -21.27
CA ILE A 142 14.43 25.57 -20.92
C ILE A 142 14.92 24.23 -21.49
N TYR A 143 15.44 24.23 -22.72
CA TYR A 143 15.94 23.04 -23.40
C TYR A 143 17.46 23.03 -23.42
N SER A 144 18.08 21.89 -23.09
CA SER A 144 19.51 21.69 -23.25
C SER A 144 19.91 21.84 -24.72
N LYS A 145 21.16 22.24 -24.99
CA LYS A 145 21.67 22.50 -26.35
C LYS A 145 21.47 21.33 -27.33
N ASP A 146 21.36 20.11 -26.82
CA ASP A 146 21.21 18.88 -27.61
C ASP A 146 19.76 18.47 -27.90
N VAL A 147 18.77 19.18 -27.33
CA VAL A 147 17.35 18.85 -27.48
C VAL A 147 16.66 19.90 -28.33
N THR A 148 16.10 19.48 -29.47
CA THR A 148 15.26 20.35 -30.30
C THR A 148 13.91 20.60 -29.61
N PRO A 149 13.52 21.85 -29.34
CA PRO A 149 12.21 22.15 -28.76
C PRO A 149 11.07 21.60 -29.63
N PRO A 150 9.98 21.09 -29.02
CA PRO A 150 8.85 20.56 -29.76
C PRO A 150 8.19 21.67 -30.60
N MET A 151 7.75 21.31 -31.82
CA MET A 151 6.98 22.22 -32.67
C MET A 151 5.57 22.40 -32.11
N THR A 152 5.31 23.56 -31.51
CA THR A 152 4.07 23.86 -30.78
C THR A 152 3.36 25.08 -31.36
N SER A 153 2.06 25.19 -31.08
CA SER A 153 1.27 26.38 -31.47
C SER A 153 1.46 27.53 -30.48
N ALA A 154 1.66 27.23 -29.21
CA ALA A 154 1.91 28.19 -28.14
C ALA A 154 2.56 27.47 -26.94
N TYR A 155 3.05 28.23 -25.98
CA TYR A 155 3.40 27.74 -24.65
C TYR A 155 2.50 28.39 -23.61
N LEU A 156 2.01 27.61 -22.65
CA LEU A 156 1.36 28.12 -21.44
C LEU A 156 2.44 28.36 -20.40
N GLU A 157 2.69 29.63 -20.11
CA GLU A 157 3.52 30.07 -18.99
C GLU A 157 2.66 30.07 -17.73
N VAL A 158 2.95 29.14 -16.82
CA VAL A 158 2.26 28.98 -15.54
C VAL A 158 3.17 29.50 -14.44
N THR A 159 2.79 30.64 -13.86
CA THR A 159 3.44 31.25 -12.70
C THR A 159 2.73 30.74 -11.45
N ASP A 160 3.43 29.95 -10.64
CA ASP A 160 2.94 29.40 -9.37
C ASP A 160 3.49 30.23 -8.21
N LEU A 161 2.60 30.97 -7.55
CA LEU A 161 2.94 31.86 -6.44
C LEU A 161 3.18 31.08 -5.14
N THR A 162 2.59 29.90 -5.01
CA THR A 162 2.76 29.03 -3.83
C THR A 162 4.16 28.44 -3.80
N SER A 163 4.60 27.88 -4.93
CA SER A 163 5.93 27.26 -5.02
C SER A 163 7.03 28.22 -5.48
N LYS A 164 6.67 29.48 -5.79
CA LYS A 164 7.54 30.50 -6.41
C LYS A 164 8.30 29.94 -7.61
N LYS A 165 7.58 29.22 -8.48
CA LYS A 165 8.12 28.54 -9.67
C LYS A 165 7.36 28.87 -10.93
N LEU A 166 8.07 28.87 -12.04
CA LEU A 166 7.55 29.09 -13.38
C LEU A 166 7.66 27.79 -14.19
N LYS A 167 6.59 27.46 -14.93
CA LYS A 167 6.52 26.30 -15.84
C LYS A 167 6.09 26.75 -17.23
N TYR A 168 6.69 26.16 -18.26
CA TYR A 168 6.27 26.34 -19.65
C TYR A 168 5.71 25.03 -20.20
N ILE A 169 4.41 25.00 -20.52
CA ILE A 169 3.73 23.81 -21.03
C ILE A 169 3.50 23.95 -22.54
N PRO A 170 4.05 23.06 -23.38
CA PRO A 170 3.86 23.11 -24.81
C PRO A 170 2.42 22.77 -25.23
N VAL A 171 1.77 23.65 -25.99
CA VAL A 171 0.46 23.37 -26.61
C VAL A 171 0.68 22.69 -27.97
N PRO A 172 0.17 21.45 -28.17
CA PRO A 172 0.34 20.73 -29.43
C PRO A 172 -0.17 21.51 -30.63
N ARG A 173 0.55 21.42 -31.75
CA ARG A 173 0.16 22.08 -32.99
C ARG A 173 -1.12 21.46 -33.56
N SER A 174 -2.02 22.31 -34.05
CA SER A 174 -3.21 21.84 -34.76
C SER A 174 -2.85 21.27 -36.13
N ARG A 175 -3.50 20.16 -36.52
CA ARG A 175 -3.34 19.53 -37.84
C ARG A 175 -4.28 20.12 -38.89
N THR A 176 -5.34 20.79 -38.46
CA THR A 176 -6.39 21.37 -39.31
C THR A 176 -6.45 22.87 -39.09
N MET A 177 -6.93 23.60 -40.08
CA MET A 177 -7.15 25.04 -39.98
C MET A 177 -8.64 25.34 -40.07
N SER A 178 -9.17 26.09 -39.10
CA SER A 178 -10.56 26.56 -39.16
C SER A 178 -10.67 27.80 -40.06
N PRO A 179 -11.86 28.08 -40.62
CA PRO A 179 -12.15 29.35 -41.29
C PRO A 179 -11.90 30.59 -40.43
N TYR A 180 -11.93 30.43 -39.09
CA TYR A 180 -11.72 31.50 -38.12
C TYR A 180 -10.24 31.86 -37.87
N THR A 181 -9.30 31.12 -38.46
CA THR A 181 -7.85 31.39 -38.37
C THR A 181 -7.51 32.85 -38.71
N ASN A 182 -8.12 33.40 -39.76
CA ASN A 182 -7.89 34.78 -40.19
C ASN A 182 -8.38 35.81 -39.16
N TRP A 183 -9.51 35.53 -38.51
CA TRP A 183 -9.99 36.37 -37.41
C TRP A 183 -9.05 36.28 -36.20
N LEU A 184 -8.65 35.08 -35.82
CA LEU A 184 -7.78 34.85 -34.67
C LEU A 184 -6.42 35.56 -34.80
N SER A 185 -5.81 35.51 -36.00
CA SER A 185 -4.54 36.22 -36.32
C SER A 185 -4.61 37.75 -36.19
N LYS A 186 -5.82 38.32 -36.21
CA LYS A 186 -6.04 39.78 -36.02
C LYS A 186 -6.32 40.15 -34.56
N VAL A 187 -6.67 39.18 -33.72
CA VAL A 187 -7.18 39.43 -32.36
C VAL A 187 -6.15 39.00 -31.31
N SER A 188 -5.35 37.98 -31.59
CA SER A 188 -4.39 37.38 -30.65
C SER A 188 -2.99 37.30 -31.28
N GLU A 189 -1.95 37.47 -30.47
CA GLU A 189 -0.57 37.23 -30.91
C GLU A 189 -0.18 35.75 -31.00
N CYS A 190 -0.97 34.88 -30.36
CA CYS A 190 -0.79 33.43 -30.30
C CYS A 190 -1.81 32.72 -31.18
N ASP A 191 -1.43 31.53 -31.68
CA ASP A 191 -2.30 30.60 -32.40
C ASP A 191 -3.37 29.92 -31.52
N VAL A 192 -3.50 30.37 -30.26
CA VAL A 192 -4.32 29.76 -29.22
C VAL A 192 -4.98 30.86 -28.40
N LEU A 193 -6.26 30.68 -28.08
CA LEU A 193 -6.98 31.47 -27.08
C LEU A 193 -7.05 30.72 -25.75
N VAL A 194 -7.00 31.46 -24.64
CA VAL A 194 -7.07 30.91 -23.29
C VAL A 194 -8.29 31.45 -22.55
N ALA A 195 -8.92 30.59 -21.74
CA ALA A 195 -9.94 30.95 -20.77
C ALA A 195 -9.79 30.11 -19.50
N ALA A 196 -10.18 30.65 -18.35
CA ALA A 196 -10.30 29.88 -17.12
C ALA A 196 -11.60 29.07 -17.12
N LEU A 197 -11.57 27.86 -16.56
CA LEU A 197 -12.73 27.00 -16.37
C LEU A 197 -12.85 26.58 -14.91
N GLY A 198 -13.89 27.07 -14.24
CA GLY A 198 -14.13 26.77 -12.82
C GLY A 198 -13.01 27.30 -11.92
N SER A 199 -12.70 26.55 -10.87
CA SER A 199 -11.74 26.98 -9.83
C SER A 199 -10.28 26.79 -10.22
N GLY A 200 -9.91 25.80 -11.05
CA GLY A 200 -8.50 25.47 -11.32
C GLY A 200 -8.17 24.96 -12.72
N GLY A 201 -9.14 24.93 -13.64
CA GLY A 201 -8.93 24.47 -15.01
C GLY A 201 -8.57 25.62 -15.96
N VAL A 202 -7.71 25.34 -16.94
CA VAL A 202 -7.44 26.25 -18.07
C VAL A 202 -7.90 25.59 -19.34
N VAL A 203 -8.68 26.30 -20.14
CA VAL A 203 -9.12 25.83 -21.45
C VAL A 203 -8.40 26.60 -22.53
N THR A 204 -7.85 25.87 -23.50
CA THR A 204 -7.26 26.45 -24.70
C THR A 204 -8.05 26.05 -25.93
N VAL A 205 -8.25 26.99 -26.85
CA VAL A 205 -8.81 26.71 -28.18
C VAL A 205 -7.77 27.06 -29.24
N ASP A 206 -7.40 26.08 -30.06
CA ASP A 206 -6.43 26.28 -31.16
C ASP A 206 -7.09 26.71 -32.47
N MET A 207 -6.28 27.10 -33.46
CA MET A 207 -6.76 27.53 -34.78
C MET A 207 -7.58 26.46 -35.54
N GLY A 208 -7.45 25.18 -35.19
CA GLY A 208 -8.23 24.09 -35.80
C GLY A 208 -9.57 23.86 -35.13
N GLY A 209 -9.87 24.57 -34.04
CA GLY A 209 -11.09 24.41 -33.25
C GLY A 209 -11.00 23.32 -32.19
N TYR A 210 -9.80 22.78 -31.90
CA TYR A 210 -9.64 21.82 -30.81
C TYR A 210 -9.65 22.55 -29.47
N VAL A 211 -10.55 22.11 -28.60
CA VAL A 211 -10.62 22.54 -27.20
C VAL A 211 -9.81 21.57 -26.36
N ARG A 212 -8.84 22.08 -25.59
CA ARG A 212 -8.06 21.29 -24.63
C ARG A 212 -8.26 21.85 -23.23
N LEU A 213 -8.54 20.97 -22.28
CA LEU A 213 -8.58 21.26 -20.86
C LEU A 213 -7.22 20.91 -20.23
N TRP A 214 -6.69 21.85 -19.45
CA TRP A 214 -5.42 21.73 -18.76
C TRP A 214 -5.64 21.88 -17.27
N GLU A 215 -5.10 20.93 -16.52
CA GLU A 215 -5.01 21.00 -15.06
C GLU A 215 -3.57 21.35 -14.68
N THR A 216 -3.39 22.47 -14.01
CA THR A 216 -2.06 23.02 -13.68
C THR A 216 -1.82 23.14 -12.17
N GLY A 217 -2.90 23.14 -11.39
CA GLY A 217 -2.86 23.12 -9.92
C GLY A 217 -2.43 21.75 -9.37
N LEU A 218 -1.66 21.77 -8.27
CA LEU A 218 -1.15 20.55 -7.63
C LEU A 218 -2.29 19.68 -7.09
N ASP A 219 -3.24 20.27 -6.37
CA ASP A 219 -4.34 19.55 -5.73
C ASP A 219 -5.29 18.91 -6.75
N THR A 220 -5.56 19.63 -7.85
CA THR A 220 -6.36 19.11 -8.97
C THR A 220 -5.63 17.95 -9.65
N LEU A 221 -4.33 18.11 -9.95
CA LEU A 221 -3.54 17.06 -10.57
C LEU A 221 -3.43 15.80 -9.70
N GLN A 222 -3.25 15.96 -8.39
CA GLN A 222 -3.19 14.84 -7.45
C GLN A 222 -4.51 14.08 -7.40
N ARG A 223 -5.64 14.80 -7.38
CA ARG A 223 -6.98 14.21 -7.41
C ARG A 223 -7.24 13.45 -8.71
N SER A 224 -6.98 14.08 -9.84
CA SER A 224 -7.14 13.47 -11.17
C SER A 224 -6.22 12.25 -11.35
N LEU A 225 -5.00 12.29 -10.81
CA LEU A 225 -4.09 11.14 -10.79
C LEU A 225 -4.65 9.99 -9.95
N MET A 226 -5.22 10.27 -8.77
CA MET A 226 -5.85 9.25 -7.93
C MET A 226 -7.07 8.64 -8.62
N GLU A 227 -7.93 9.47 -9.23
CA GLU A 227 -9.08 9.01 -10.00
C GLU A 227 -8.64 8.13 -11.18
N TRP A 228 -7.62 8.57 -11.93
CA TRP A 228 -7.04 7.77 -13.01
C TRP A 228 -6.47 6.44 -12.52
N ARG A 229 -5.73 6.43 -11.41
CA ARG A 229 -5.21 5.21 -10.77
C ARG A 229 -6.34 4.27 -10.34
N ASN A 230 -7.43 4.81 -9.81
CA ASN A 230 -8.60 4.01 -9.45
C ASN A 230 -9.29 3.39 -10.67
N MET A 231 -9.30 4.07 -11.82
CA MET A 231 -9.88 3.55 -13.07
C MET A 231 -9.07 2.43 -13.69
N ILE A 232 -7.73 2.53 -13.68
CA ILE A 232 -6.85 1.52 -14.30
C ILE A 232 -6.54 0.32 -13.38
N GLY A 233 -6.77 0.48 -12.07
CA GLY A 233 -6.42 -0.51 -11.07
C GLY A 233 -5.02 -0.31 -10.46
N THR A 234 -4.71 -1.08 -9.43
CA THR A 234 -3.38 -1.11 -8.79
C THR A 234 -2.61 -2.32 -9.29
N GLU A 235 -1.27 -2.24 -9.32
CA GLU A 235 -0.39 -3.36 -9.71
C GLU A 235 -0.49 -4.58 -8.79
N ASP A 236 -1.23 -4.47 -7.67
CA ASP A 236 -1.47 -5.49 -6.64
C ASP A 236 -2.31 -6.71 -7.11
N GLY A 237 -2.57 -6.85 -8.42
CA GLY A 237 -3.28 -8.00 -9.00
C GLY A 237 -4.77 -8.10 -8.63
N ARG A 238 -5.33 -7.11 -7.93
CA ARG A 238 -6.76 -7.08 -7.60
C ARG A 238 -7.57 -6.75 -8.87
N PRO A 239 -8.60 -7.55 -9.22
CA PRO A 239 -9.42 -7.26 -10.39
C PRO A 239 -10.18 -5.95 -10.19
N VAL A 240 -10.16 -5.08 -11.20
CA VAL A 240 -10.93 -3.84 -11.20
C VAL A 240 -12.42 -4.19 -11.17
N GLN A 241 -13.08 -3.85 -10.07
CA GLN A 241 -14.50 -4.15 -9.89
C GLN A 241 -15.36 -3.07 -10.55
N ILE A 242 -16.00 -3.43 -11.67
CA ILE A 242 -16.94 -2.54 -12.36
C ILE A 242 -18.35 -2.80 -11.82
N THR A 243 -18.87 -1.83 -11.06
CA THR A 243 -20.27 -1.82 -10.62
C THR A 243 -21.15 -1.25 -11.73
N ILE A 244 -22.05 -2.07 -12.26
CA ILE A 244 -23.01 -1.63 -13.29
C ILE A 244 -24.31 -1.23 -12.58
N GLN A 245 -24.73 0.02 -12.76
CA GLN A 245 -26.04 0.49 -12.31
C GLN A 245 -27.12 -0.01 -13.28
N ARG A 246 -28.19 -0.59 -12.73
CA ARG A 246 -29.34 -1.08 -13.52
C ARG A 246 -30.62 -0.91 -12.72
N ASP A 247 -31.67 -0.44 -13.37
CA ASP A 247 -33.00 -0.35 -12.78
C ASP A 247 -33.73 -1.69 -12.89
N SER A 248 -34.36 -2.12 -11.79
CA SER A 248 -35.06 -3.40 -11.70
C SER A 248 -36.51 -3.26 -12.15
N GLY A 249 -37.14 -2.11 -11.89
CA GLY A 249 -38.52 -1.81 -12.29
C GLY A 249 -39.59 -2.74 -11.70
N GLN A 250 -39.25 -3.55 -10.70
CA GLN A 250 -40.14 -4.54 -10.08
C GLN A 250 -40.18 -4.36 -8.55
N ASP A 251 -41.35 -4.59 -7.96
CA ASP A 251 -41.60 -4.41 -6.52
C ASP A 251 -41.04 -5.54 -5.66
N VAL A 252 -40.78 -5.20 -4.38
CA VAL A 252 -40.31 -6.12 -3.34
C VAL A 252 -41.49 -6.81 -2.66
N SER A 253 -41.30 -8.05 -2.24
CA SER A 253 -42.34 -8.86 -1.60
C SER A 253 -41.99 -9.13 -0.14
N ALA A 254 -41.26 -10.20 0.14
CA ALA A 254 -40.81 -10.57 1.47
C ALA A 254 -39.37 -11.11 1.44
N PRO A 255 -38.53 -10.73 2.42
CA PRO A 255 -37.13 -11.17 2.47
C PRO A 255 -37.05 -12.70 2.64
N LYS A 256 -36.09 -13.33 1.99
CA LYS A 256 -35.80 -14.77 2.06
C LYS A 256 -34.32 -15.07 1.76
N HIS A 257 -33.82 -16.25 2.12
CA HIS A 257 -32.44 -16.64 1.79
C HIS A 257 -32.24 -16.82 0.27
N GLY A 258 -33.18 -17.48 -0.41
CA GLY A 258 -33.06 -17.92 -1.80
C GLY A 258 -32.64 -19.39 -1.90
N LYS A 259 -32.70 -19.96 -3.11
CA LYS A 259 -32.23 -21.32 -3.41
C LYS A 259 -30.73 -21.28 -3.75
N THR A 260 -29.97 -22.28 -3.36
CA THR A 260 -28.57 -22.44 -3.75
C THR A 260 -28.49 -23.11 -5.12
N ASP A 261 -27.73 -22.53 -6.05
CA ASP A 261 -27.48 -23.11 -7.37
C ASP A 261 -26.33 -24.12 -7.31
N PRO A 262 -26.55 -25.42 -7.64
CA PRO A 262 -25.48 -26.41 -7.68
C PRO A 262 -24.37 -26.10 -8.69
N LEU A 263 -24.68 -25.33 -9.75
CA LEU A 263 -23.73 -24.98 -10.82
C LEU A 263 -23.07 -23.62 -10.61
N ASN A 264 -23.39 -22.92 -9.52
CA ASN A 264 -22.92 -21.56 -9.20
C ASN A 264 -22.95 -20.60 -10.40
N THR A 265 -24.04 -20.63 -11.20
CA THR A 265 -24.16 -19.75 -12.37
C THR A 265 -24.48 -18.31 -11.94
N PRO A 266 -24.01 -17.29 -12.71
CA PRO A 266 -24.23 -15.90 -12.34
C PRO A 266 -25.69 -15.48 -12.55
N HIS A 267 -26.41 -15.24 -11.45
CA HIS A 267 -27.80 -14.75 -11.48
C HIS A 267 -27.87 -13.25 -11.22
N VAL A 268 -28.57 -12.52 -12.09
CA VAL A 268 -28.70 -11.05 -12.02
C VAL A 268 -30.19 -10.63 -12.02
N GLY A 269 -30.59 -9.77 -11.09
CA GLY A 269 -31.91 -9.12 -11.11
C GLY A 269 -33.12 -9.96 -10.67
N GLY A 270 -32.93 -11.24 -10.35
CA GLY A 270 -33.99 -12.15 -9.89
C GLY A 270 -34.23 -12.15 -8.37
N ASN A 271 -35.21 -12.94 -7.92
CA ASN A 271 -35.54 -13.17 -6.51
C ASN A 271 -35.53 -14.66 -6.11
N GLN A 272 -34.87 -15.50 -6.89
CA GLN A 272 -34.90 -16.96 -6.70
C GLN A 272 -33.64 -17.49 -6.03
N TRP A 273 -32.47 -16.93 -6.34
CA TRP A 273 -31.16 -17.50 -6.03
C TRP A 273 -30.47 -16.75 -4.89
N ALA A 274 -29.85 -17.51 -3.98
CA ALA A 274 -28.96 -17.00 -2.94
C ALA A 274 -27.59 -16.67 -3.56
N GLY A 275 -27.05 -15.49 -3.25
CA GLY A 275 -25.77 -15.02 -3.80
C GLY A 275 -25.88 -14.34 -5.17
N GLY A 276 -27.10 -14.13 -5.67
CA GLY A 276 -27.35 -13.35 -6.87
C GLY A 276 -26.96 -11.87 -6.72
N THR A 277 -26.75 -11.19 -7.83
CA THR A 277 -26.36 -9.77 -7.85
C THR A 277 -27.47 -8.89 -8.42
N GLY A 278 -27.68 -7.70 -7.86
CA GLY A 278 -28.71 -6.75 -8.30
C GLY A 278 -30.15 -7.27 -8.19
N GLY A 279 -30.37 -8.33 -7.42
CA GLY A 279 -31.67 -8.99 -7.26
C GLY A 279 -32.60 -8.30 -6.26
N ARG A 280 -33.72 -8.96 -5.96
CA ARG A 280 -34.65 -8.51 -4.92
C ARG A 280 -35.05 -9.62 -3.98
N ASP A 281 -35.43 -9.27 -2.75
CA ASP A 281 -35.93 -10.17 -1.69
C ASP A 281 -34.95 -11.27 -1.20
N THR A 282 -33.95 -11.66 -1.99
CA THR A 282 -32.99 -12.73 -1.66
C THR A 282 -31.69 -12.22 -1.06
N ALA A 283 -30.98 -13.09 -0.33
CA ALA A 283 -29.64 -12.78 0.17
C ALA A 283 -28.65 -12.68 -1.01
N GLY A 284 -27.95 -11.55 -1.13
CA GLY A 284 -27.11 -11.26 -2.31
C GLY A 284 -26.43 -9.91 -2.25
N LEU A 285 -25.74 -9.51 -3.32
CA LEU A 285 -25.02 -8.23 -3.43
C LEU A 285 -25.74 -7.26 -4.36
N GLY A 286 -25.75 -5.96 -4.02
CA GLY A 286 -26.24 -4.90 -4.91
C GLY A 286 -27.76 -4.83 -5.13
N GLY A 287 -28.55 -5.73 -4.54
CA GLY A 287 -30.01 -5.78 -4.64
C GLY A 287 -30.79 -4.92 -3.64
N LYS A 288 -32.12 -5.11 -3.60
CA LYS A 288 -33.07 -4.45 -2.66
C LYS A 288 -33.96 -5.46 -1.91
N GLY A 289 -34.34 -5.17 -0.68
CA GLY A 289 -35.28 -6.00 0.10
C GLY A 289 -34.76 -7.36 0.60
N GLY A 290 -33.50 -7.71 0.34
CA GLY A 290 -32.89 -8.94 0.86
C GLY A 290 -32.49 -8.84 2.35
N PRO A 291 -32.43 -9.96 3.09
CA PRO A 291 -32.17 -9.96 4.53
C PRO A 291 -30.71 -9.65 4.89
N TYR A 292 -29.73 -10.16 4.13
CA TYR A 292 -28.30 -9.95 4.39
C TYR A 292 -27.49 -10.13 3.10
N ARG A 293 -26.20 -9.77 3.17
CA ARG A 293 -25.28 -9.85 2.03
C ARG A 293 -24.70 -11.26 1.94
N LEU A 294 -24.73 -11.83 0.74
CA LEU A 294 -24.10 -13.10 0.42
C LEU A 294 -23.34 -12.94 -0.89
N ASP A 295 -22.04 -13.19 -0.87
CA ASP A 295 -21.17 -13.11 -2.04
C ASP A 295 -20.90 -14.51 -2.60
N ALA A 296 -21.19 -14.71 -3.89
CA ALA A 296 -20.94 -15.94 -4.63
C ALA A 296 -19.78 -15.80 -5.64
N GLY A 297 -19.03 -14.69 -5.60
CA GLY A 297 -17.84 -14.46 -6.43
C GLY A 297 -18.13 -13.90 -7.83
N HIS A 298 -19.33 -13.34 -8.05
CA HIS A 298 -19.80 -12.88 -9.37
C HIS A 298 -19.72 -11.35 -9.51
N LYS A 299 -19.75 -10.86 -10.76
CA LYS A 299 -19.76 -9.41 -11.06
C LYS A 299 -20.99 -8.74 -10.42
N VAL A 300 -20.76 -7.73 -9.60
CA VAL A 300 -21.82 -7.07 -8.83
C VAL A 300 -22.60 -6.06 -9.67
N TYR A 301 -23.86 -6.37 -9.94
CA TYR A 301 -24.85 -5.43 -10.46
C TYR A 301 -25.54 -4.73 -9.30
N GLN A 302 -25.66 -3.40 -9.36
CA GLN A 302 -26.22 -2.60 -8.28
C GLN A 302 -27.48 -1.88 -8.74
N VAL A 303 -28.55 -2.06 -7.98
CA VAL A 303 -29.80 -1.30 -8.12
C VAL A 303 -29.57 0.15 -7.66
N SER A 304 -30.23 1.10 -8.34
CA SER A 304 -30.17 2.53 -8.02
C SER A 304 -30.57 2.83 -6.57
N GLN A 305 -30.03 3.91 -6.00
CA GLN A 305 -30.26 4.24 -4.59
C GLN A 305 -31.73 4.58 -4.32
N THR A 306 -32.38 5.25 -5.27
CA THR A 306 -33.82 5.57 -5.25
C THR A 306 -34.69 4.32 -5.08
N GLU A 307 -34.37 3.23 -5.79
CA GLU A 307 -35.08 1.95 -5.68
C GLU A 307 -34.80 1.19 -4.37
N LYS A 308 -33.66 1.44 -3.71
CA LYS A 308 -33.38 0.88 -2.39
C LYS A 308 -34.14 1.62 -1.30
N ASP A 309 -34.27 2.93 -1.45
CA ASP A 309 -34.97 3.78 -0.49
C ASP A 309 -36.49 3.61 -0.58
N SER A 310 -37.02 3.24 -1.77
CA SER A 310 -38.43 2.95 -2.01
C SER A 310 -38.94 1.63 -1.42
N VAL A 311 -38.09 0.86 -0.73
CA VAL A 311 -38.48 -0.40 -0.07
C VAL A 311 -39.42 -0.09 1.11
N PRO A 312 -40.64 -0.69 1.17
CA PRO A 312 -41.58 -0.49 2.26
C PRO A 312 -40.98 -0.80 3.63
N GLU A 313 -41.42 -0.06 4.65
CA GLU A 313 -40.88 -0.17 6.01
C GLU A 313 -41.14 -1.56 6.62
N GLU A 314 -42.26 -2.20 6.27
CA GLU A 314 -42.59 -3.57 6.70
C GLU A 314 -41.56 -4.59 6.21
N VAL A 315 -41.15 -4.50 4.93
CA VAL A 315 -40.12 -5.36 4.33
C VAL A 315 -38.76 -5.08 4.95
N ARG A 316 -38.45 -3.81 5.24
CA ARG A 316 -37.21 -3.41 5.91
C ARG A 316 -37.12 -3.97 7.34
N ARG A 317 -38.23 -3.94 8.10
CA ARG A 317 -38.32 -4.54 9.43
C ARG A 317 -38.19 -6.06 9.38
N ALA A 318 -38.92 -6.73 8.49
CA ALA A 318 -38.82 -8.17 8.29
C ALA A 318 -37.40 -8.60 7.86
N ALA A 319 -36.73 -7.79 7.04
CA ALA A 319 -35.36 -8.05 6.61
C ALA A 319 -34.38 -7.94 7.79
N ARG A 320 -34.56 -6.94 8.67
CA ARG A 320 -33.77 -6.81 9.91
C ARG A 320 -34.00 -7.97 10.86
N GLU A 321 -35.25 -8.37 11.10
CA GLU A 321 -35.56 -9.50 11.98
C GLU A 321 -34.96 -10.82 11.46
N MET A 322 -35.05 -11.06 10.14
CA MET A 322 -34.44 -12.21 9.49
C MET A 322 -32.89 -12.13 9.52
N ALA A 323 -32.32 -10.94 9.38
CA ALA A 323 -30.88 -10.71 9.51
C ALA A 323 -30.40 -11.00 10.94
N GLU A 324 -31.09 -10.50 11.96
CA GLU A 324 -30.76 -10.75 13.36
C GLU A 324 -30.91 -12.23 13.71
N LYS A 325 -31.93 -12.91 13.20
CA LYS A 325 -32.12 -14.35 13.41
C LYS A 325 -31.01 -15.15 12.72
N ALA A 326 -30.71 -14.86 11.46
CA ALA A 326 -29.62 -15.52 10.72
C ALA A 326 -28.24 -15.19 11.32
N PHE A 327 -28.06 -13.98 11.86
CA PHE A 327 -26.85 -13.58 12.57
C PHE A 327 -26.71 -14.32 13.90
N LYS A 328 -27.79 -14.43 14.69
CA LYS A 328 -27.84 -15.24 15.91
C LYS A 328 -27.64 -16.73 15.64
N GLU A 329 -28.17 -17.27 14.55
CA GLU A 329 -27.95 -18.65 14.12
C GLU A 329 -26.51 -18.86 13.65
N ARG A 330 -25.94 -17.96 12.83
CA ARG A 330 -24.50 -17.94 12.49
C ARG A 330 -23.62 -17.85 13.74
N LEU A 331 -23.96 -17.00 14.71
CA LEU A 331 -23.24 -16.86 15.98
C LEU A 331 -23.33 -18.13 16.83
N LYS A 332 -24.47 -18.84 16.80
CA LYS A 332 -24.65 -20.15 17.45
C LYS A 332 -23.89 -21.26 16.72
N GLU A 333 -23.86 -21.25 15.39
CA GLU A 333 -23.06 -22.18 14.57
C GLU A 333 -21.55 -21.96 14.75
N ILE A 334 -21.14 -20.71 15.01
CA ILE A 334 -19.74 -20.31 15.27
C ILE A 334 -19.39 -20.40 16.78
N ASP A 335 -20.40 -20.56 17.64
CA ASP A 335 -20.32 -20.69 19.09
C ASP A 335 -19.47 -19.58 19.76
N MET A 336 -19.52 -18.33 19.27
CA MET A 336 -18.69 -17.22 19.77
C MET A 336 -19.55 -16.03 20.18
N SER A 337 -19.28 -15.40 21.33
CA SER A 337 -19.98 -14.16 21.73
C SER A 337 -19.49 -12.96 20.89
N GLU A 338 -20.27 -11.88 20.80
CA GLU A 338 -19.85 -10.66 20.07
C GLU A 338 -18.56 -10.05 20.65
N TYR A 339 -18.42 -10.11 21.97
CA TYR A 339 -17.22 -9.67 22.68
C TYR A 339 -16.00 -10.52 22.32
N ASP A 340 -16.16 -11.85 22.30
CA ASP A 340 -15.11 -12.79 21.90
C ASP A 340 -14.66 -12.56 20.45
N ALA A 341 -15.60 -12.31 19.54
CA ALA A 341 -15.31 -12.04 18.13
C ALA A 341 -14.49 -10.75 17.94
N SER A 342 -14.86 -9.68 18.66
CA SER A 342 -14.10 -8.42 18.64
C SER A 342 -12.69 -8.59 19.25
N THR A 343 -12.58 -9.35 20.33
CA THR A 343 -11.31 -9.64 21.01
C THR A 343 -10.37 -10.42 20.10
N TYR A 344 -10.86 -11.50 19.48
CA TYR A 344 -10.08 -12.28 18.52
C TYR A 344 -9.70 -11.44 17.29
N GLY A 345 -10.64 -10.64 16.78
CA GLY A 345 -10.42 -9.75 15.65
C GLY A 345 -9.26 -8.77 15.87
N ARG A 346 -9.05 -8.30 17.11
CA ARG A 346 -7.92 -7.44 17.47
C ARG A 346 -6.57 -8.12 17.20
N PHE A 347 -6.38 -9.35 17.71
CA PHE A 347 -5.13 -10.10 17.51
C PHE A 347 -4.93 -10.54 16.06
N SER A 348 -5.97 -11.11 15.43
CA SER A 348 -5.91 -11.60 14.05
C SER A 348 -5.63 -10.48 13.05
N SER A 349 -6.24 -9.29 13.24
CA SER A 349 -6.01 -8.14 12.35
C SER A 349 -4.59 -7.59 12.44
N ALA A 350 -3.95 -7.64 13.61
CA ALA A 350 -2.57 -7.20 13.80
C ALA A 350 -1.55 -8.06 13.04
N VAL A 351 -1.81 -9.37 12.95
CA VAL A 351 -0.89 -10.34 12.34
C VAL A 351 -1.28 -10.78 10.93
N ARG A 352 -2.41 -10.31 10.39
CA ARG A 352 -2.95 -10.77 9.09
C ARG A 352 -1.95 -10.70 7.93
N ARG A 353 -1.14 -9.64 7.86
CA ARG A 353 -0.12 -9.48 6.80
C ARG A 353 1.04 -10.46 7.01
N GLN A 354 1.43 -10.67 8.26
CA GLN A 354 2.50 -11.53 8.71
C GLN A 354 2.14 -13.00 8.46
N VAL A 355 0.88 -13.39 8.68
CA VAL A 355 0.34 -14.71 8.33
C VAL A 355 0.48 -14.99 6.84
N GLN A 356 0.13 -14.02 5.97
CA GLN A 356 0.30 -14.18 4.52
C GLN A 356 1.77 -14.35 4.14
N SER A 357 2.66 -13.53 4.70
CA SER A 357 4.10 -13.64 4.47
C SER A 357 4.63 -15.02 4.90
N LEU A 358 4.20 -15.51 6.06
CA LEU A 358 4.62 -16.81 6.58
C LEU A 358 4.10 -17.95 5.71
N ARG A 359 2.86 -17.89 5.20
CA ARG A 359 2.33 -18.90 4.26
C ARG A 359 3.16 -18.99 2.98
N ILE A 360 3.58 -17.85 2.40
CA ILE A 360 4.47 -17.83 1.23
C ILE A 360 5.81 -18.53 1.55
N ILE A 361 6.37 -18.27 2.74
CA ILE A 361 7.59 -18.94 3.19
C ILE A 361 7.36 -20.45 3.32
N LEU A 362 6.28 -20.87 4.01
CA LEU A 362 5.94 -22.28 4.21
C LEU A 362 5.71 -23.04 2.89
N ASP A 363 5.20 -22.37 1.85
CA ASP A 363 5.05 -22.94 0.51
C ASP A 363 6.40 -23.19 -0.17
N SER A 364 7.38 -22.31 0.06
CA SER A 364 8.74 -22.43 -0.49
C SER A 364 9.63 -23.45 0.22
N LEU A 365 9.24 -23.91 1.42
CA LEU A 365 10.05 -24.86 2.19
C LEU A 365 10.07 -26.24 1.54
N GLN A 366 11.29 -26.74 1.33
CA GLN A 366 11.57 -28.02 0.68
C GLN A 366 11.62 -29.18 1.68
N ALA A 367 11.40 -30.39 1.18
CA ALA A 367 11.63 -31.64 1.90
C ALA A 367 13.14 -31.84 2.13
N LYS A 368 13.53 -32.30 3.32
CA LYS A 368 14.95 -32.57 3.64
C LYS A 368 15.23 -34.01 4.06
N GLY A 369 14.27 -34.91 3.82
CA GLY A 369 14.34 -36.28 4.30
C GLY A 369 15.53 -36.98 3.69
N LYS A 370 16.53 -37.29 4.52
CA LYS A 370 17.72 -38.04 4.10
C LYS A 370 17.33 -39.48 3.86
N GLU A 371 17.09 -39.83 2.60
CA GLU A 371 16.86 -41.23 2.24
C GLU A 371 18.18 -41.97 2.08
N ARG A 372 18.20 -43.21 2.60
CA ARG A 372 19.28 -44.16 2.32
C ARG A 372 19.17 -44.62 0.88
N GLN A 373 19.97 -44.02 0.01
CA GLN A 373 20.10 -44.44 -1.37
C GLN A 373 21.42 -45.18 -1.59
N TRP A 374 21.49 -45.93 -2.69
CA TRP A 374 22.73 -46.55 -3.13
C TRP A 374 23.61 -45.48 -3.79
N LEU A 375 24.61 -44.97 -3.06
CA LEU A 375 25.66 -44.13 -3.61
C LEU A 375 26.50 -44.98 -4.56
N LYS A 376 26.41 -44.71 -5.85
CA LYS A 376 27.20 -45.38 -6.91
C LYS A 376 28.59 -44.74 -7.02
N ASN A 377 29.48 -45.31 -7.84
CA ASN A 377 30.83 -44.79 -8.09
C ASN A 377 31.76 -44.75 -6.86
N GLN A 378 31.62 -45.70 -5.95
CA GLN A 378 32.46 -45.78 -4.76
C GLN A 378 33.65 -46.71 -5.01
N ALA A 379 34.79 -46.42 -4.38
CA ALA A 379 35.96 -47.30 -4.43
C ALA A 379 35.87 -48.48 -3.45
N LEU A 380 34.90 -48.43 -2.53
CA LEU A 380 34.69 -49.39 -1.44
C LEU A 380 33.19 -49.59 -1.25
N GLY A 381 32.73 -50.85 -1.20
CA GLY A 381 31.30 -51.16 -1.00
C GLY A 381 30.90 -52.51 -1.59
N GLU A 382 29.60 -52.65 -1.87
CA GLU A 382 29.05 -53.79 -2.63
C GLU A 382 29.27 -53.54 -4.12
N LEU A 383 29.53 -54.57 -4.93
CA LEU A 383 29.76 -54.39 -6.37
C LEU A 383 28.48 -53.85 -7.05
N ASP A 384 28.60 -52.83 -7.90
CA ASP A 384 27.49 -52.35 -8.73
C ASP A 384 27.45 -53.17 -10.02
N ASP A 385 26.44 -54.03 -10.16
CA ASP A 385 26.28 -54.94 -11.32
C ASP A 385 26.25 -54.19 -12.66
N ALA A 386 25.85 -52.91 -12.66
CA ALA A 386 25.86 -52.07 -13.85
C ALA A 386 27.27 -51.66 -14.32
N LYS A 387 28.30 -51.84 -13.48
CA LYS A 387 29.69 -51.39 -13.69
C LYS A 387 30.71 -52.51 -13.76
N ILE A 388 30.25 -53.74 -13.98
CA ILE A 388 31.12 -54.91 -14.13
C ILE A 388 32.08 -54.73 -15.32
N ILE A 389 31.62 -54.14 -16.42
CA ILE A 389 32.43 -53.87 -17.61
C ILE A 389 33.55 -52.85 -17.29
N ASP A 390 33.23 -51.79 -16.54
CA ASP A 390 34.21 -50.77 -16.11
C ASP A 390 35.27 -51.38 -15.17
N GLY A 391 34.88 -52.34 -14.33
CA GLY A 391 35.81 -53.05 -13.46
C GLY A 391 36.81 -53.92 -14.24
N LEU A 392 36.35 -54.55 -15.33
CA LEU A 392 37.19 -55.33 -16.23
C LEU A 392 38.20 -54.46 -17.00
N THR A 393 37.89 -53.18 -17.24
CA THR A 393 38.79 -52.21 -17.89
C THR A 393 39.73 -51.49 -16.91
N GLY A 394 39.63 -51.77 -15.61
CA GLY A 394 40.54 -51.28 -14.57
C GLY A 394 40.03 -50.11 -13.73
N GLU A 395 38.77 -49.70 -13.90
CA GLU A 395 38.13 -48.65 -13.10
C GLU A 395 37.92 -49.13 -11.66
N LYS A 396 38.32 -48.32 -10.67
CA LYS A 396 38.22 -48.69 -9.23
C LYS A 396 36.89 -48.26 -8.60
N ALA A 397 36.17 -47.33 -9.22
CA ALA A 397 34.91 -46.76 -8.74
C ALA A 397 33.69 -47.60 -9.16
N ILE A 398 33.72 -48.90 -8.92
CA ILE A 398 32.70 -49.86 -9.37
C ILE A 398 31.77 -50.35 -8.25
N TYR A 399 31.91 -49.77 -7.05
CA TYR A 399 31.14 -50.20 -5.89
C TYR A 399 30.00 -49.22 -5.62
N LYS A 400 28.94 -49.73 -4.99
CA LYS A 400 27.82 -48.99 -4.43
C LYS A 400 27.80 -49.16 -2.91
N ARG A 401 27.44 -48.09 -2.19
CA ARG A 401 27.30 -48.10 -0.72
C ARG A 401 25.98 -47.47 -0.33
N ARG A 402 25.30 -48.02 0.69
CA ARG A 402 24.15 -47.32 1.29
C ARG A 402 24.66 -46.08 2.04
N GLY A 403 24.26 -44.91 1.57
CA GLY A 403 24.55 -43.64 2.21
C GLY A 403 23.30 -42.77 2.23
N GLU A 404 23.29 -41.81 3.13
CA GLU A 404 22.26 -40.77 3.16
C GLU A 404 22.60 -39.75 2.09
N LEU A 405 21.72 -39.60 1.10
CA LEU A 405 21.82 -38.56 0.08
C LEU A 405 20.78 -37.49 0.39
N ASP A 406 21.15 -36.23 0.28
CA ASP A 406 20.19 -35.14 0.37
C ASP A 406 19.19 -35.22 -0.80
N PRO A 407 17.89 -34.96 -0.56
CA PRO A 407 16.88 -35.02 -1.59
C PRO A 407 17.15 -34.07 -2.76
N GLU A 408 16.84 -34.50 -3.99
CA GLU A 408 16.93 -33.65 -5.18
C GLU A 408 15.95 -32.47 -5.10
N LEU A 409 16.33 -31.33 -5.70
CA LEU A 409 15.52 -30.11 -5.72
C LEU A 409 14.13 -30.39 -6.31
N GLY A 410 13.08 -30.17 -5.49
CA GLY A 410 11.68 -30.36 -5.89
C GLY A 410 11.09 -31.74 -5.58
N SER A 411 11.83 -32.61 -4.89
CA SER A 411 11.28 -33.87 -4.39
C SER A 411 10.14 -33.64 -3.37
N PRO A 412 9.06 -34.45 -3.42
CA PRO A 412 7.92 -34.28 -2.52
C PRO A 412 8.28 -34.69 -1.09
N GLN A 413 7.75 -33.94 -0.12
CA GLN A 413 7.95 -34.21 1.29
C GLN A 413 7.22 -35.49 1.72
N GLN A 414 7.95 -36.48 2.24
CA GLN A 414 7.38 -37.76 2.67
C GLN A 414 6.84 -37.74 4.10
N LYS A 415 7.56 -37.10 5.04
CA LYS A 415 7.16 -36.96 6.45
C LYS A 415 6.96 -35.48 6.79
N PRO A 416 5.98 -35.12 7.62
CA PRO A 416 5.82 -33.73 8.06
C PRO A 416 7.03 -33.29 8.92
N LYS A 417 7.36 -32.00 8.88
CA LYS A 417 8.28 -31.37 9.82
C LYS A 417 7.56 -31.18 11.16
N ARG A 418 8.26 -31.39 12.26
CA ARG A 418 7.71 -31.29 13.61
C ARG A 418 8.13 -29.98 14.25
N LEU A 419 7.17 -29.12 14.58
CA LEU A 419 7.39 -27.81 15.19
C LEU A 419 6.75 -27.76 16.58
N ARG A 420 7.52 -27.41 17.61
CA ARG A 420 6.98 -27.05 18.93
C ARG A 420 7.25 -25.59 19.22
N VAL A 421 6.21 -24.85 19.57
CA VAL A 421 6.33 -23.47 20.07
C VAL A 421 6.21 -23.48 21.58
N LEU A 422 7.28 -23.08 22.27
CA LEU A 422 7.29 -22.87 23.72
C LEU A 422 6.94 -21.41 24.01
N ALA A 423 5.81 -21.16 24.66
CA ALA A 423 5.34 -19.82 24.96
C ALA A 423 5.53 -19.49 26.45
N ASP A 424 6.25 -18.42 26.75
CA ASP A 424 6.32 -17.89 28.10
C ASP A 424 4.95 -17.33 28.52
N VAL A 425 4.37 -17.97 29.55
CA VAL A 425 3.12 -17.59 30.20
C VAL A 425 3.35 -17.33 31.70
N SER A 426 4.52 -16.78 32.04
CA SER A 426 4.89 -16.39 33.40
C SER A 426 4.26 -15.07 33.84
N GLY A 427 4.26 -14.82 35.15
CA GLY A 427 3.70 -13.59 35.74
C GLY A 427 4.41 -12.32 35.26
N SER A 428 5.66 -12.42 34.82
CA SER A 428 6.41 -11.30 34.25
C SER A 428 5.82 -10.83 32.92
N MET A 429 5.28 -11.76 32.11
CA MET A 429 4.58 -11.44 30.88
C MET A 429 3.35 -10.59 31.16
N TYR A 430 2.53 -10.96 32.15
CA TYR A 430 1.34 -10.20 32.53
C TYR A 430 1.68 -8.85 33.17
N ARG A 431 2.62 -8.82 34.13
CA ARG A 431 2.98 -7.62 34.89
C ARG A 431 3.52 -6.50 34.01
N PHE A 432 4.40 -6.82 33.06
CA PHE A 432 5.03 -5.82 32.20
C PHE A 432 4.24 -5.55 30.92
N ASN A 433 3.17 -6.30 30.65
CA ASN A 433 2.34 -6.10 29.46
C ASN A 433 1.78 -4.68 29.35
N GLY A 434 1.40 -4.05 30.46
CA GLY A 434 0.91 -2.66 30.45
C GLY A 434 1.97 -1.62 30.10
N VAL A 435 3.26 -1.98 30.19
CA VAL A 435 4.39 -1.08 29.89
C VAL A 435 4.85 -1.27 28.45
N ASP A 436 5.07 -2.51 28.03
CA ASP A 436 5.70 -2.80 26.74
C ASP A 436 4.89 -3.72 25.84
N GLY A 437 3.70 -4.21 26.24
CA GLY A 437 2.86 -5.08 25.41
C GLY A 437 3.41 -6.49 25.14
N ARG A 438 4.38 -6.99 25.92
CA ARG A 438 5.05 -8.28 25.64
C ARG A 438 4.13 -9.50 25.63
N LEU A 439 3.13 -9.57 26.51
CA LEU A 439 2.18 -10.68 26.54
C LEU A 439 1.24 -10.60 25.33
N GLU A 440 0.77 -9.39 24.98
CA GLU A 440 0.00 -9.19 23.75
C GLU A 440 0.79 -9.62 22.52
N ARG A 441 2.06 -9.23 22.39
CA ARG A 441 2.92 -9.70 21.29
C ARG A 441 3.13 -11.21 21.26
N SER A 442 3.29 -11.85 22.42
CA SER A 442 3.42 -13.31 22.50
C SER A 442 2.13 -14.00 22.04
N MET A 443 0.97 -13.50 22.47
CA MET A 443 -0.34 -13.98 22.01
C MET A 443 -0.55 -13.74 20.50
N GLU A 444 -0.12 -12.59 19.98
CA GLU A 444 -0.12 -12.31 18.53
C GLU A 444 0.78 -13.29 17.77
N ALA A 445 1.98 -13.58 18.27
CA ALA A 445 2.90 -14.55 17.66
C ALA A 445 2.30 -15.95 17.61
N VAL A 446 1.67 -16.40 18.71
CA VAL A 446 0.97 -17.69 18.77
C VAL A 446 -0.24 -17.70 17.83
N CYS A 447 -1.03 -16.61 17.78
CA CYS A 447 -2.14 -16.45 16.84
C CYS A 447 -1.66 -16.56 15.39
N MET A 448 -0.55 -15.91 15.06
CA MET A 448 0.08 -15.96 13.74
C MET A 448 0.48 -17.38 13.36
N VAL A 449 1.09 -18.15 14.26
CA VAL A 449 1.48 -19.56 14.01
C VAL A 449 0.25 -20.43 13.78
N MET A 450 -0.79 -20.31 14.62
CA MET A 450 -2.03 -21.08 14.47
C MET A 450 -2.77 -20.78 13.17
N GLU A 451 -2.79 -19.51 12.72
CA GLU A 451 -3.41 -19.12 11.45
C GLU A 451 -2.54 -19.47 10.23
N ALA A 452 -1.22 -19.34 10.32
CA ALA A 452 -0.32 -19.64 9.21
C ALA A 452 -0.26 -21.14 8.89
N LEU A 453 -0.29 -22.00 9.92
CA LEU A 453 -0.22 -23.45 9.76
C LEU A 453 -1.58 -24.12 9.49
N GLU A 454 -2.67 -23.35 9.44
CA GLU A 454 -3.98 -23.85 9.03
C GLU A 454 -3.92 -24.42 7.60
N ASN A 455 -4.36 -25.66 7.43
CA ASN A 455 -4.29 -26.45 6.18
C ASN A 455 -2.88 -26.88 5.74
N TYR A 456 -1.85 -26.68 6.58
CA TYR A 456 -0.47 -27.16 6.35
C TYR A 456 -0.16 -28.47 7.08
N GLU A 457 -1.17 -29.18 7.60
CA GLU A 457 -1.06 -30.38 8.44
C GLU A 457 -0.26 -31.52 7.77
N HIS A 458 -0.26 -31.58 6.43
CA HIS A 458 0.51 -32.56 5.66
C HIS A 458 2.01 -32.23 5.59
N LYS A 459 2.40 -30.96 5.71
CA LYS A 459 3.81 -30.49 5.71
C LYS A 459 4.34 -30.28 7.11
N PHE A 460 3.51 -29.82 8.04
CA PHE A 460 3.88 -29.44 9.39
C PHE A 460 2.93 -30.04 10.42
N LYS A 461 3.51 -30.72 11.41
CA LYS A 461 2.82 -31.13 12.63
C LYS A 461 3.30 -30.24 13.78
N TYR A 462 2.40 -29.48 14.38
CA TYR A 462 2.76 -28.53 15.42
C TYR A 462 1.97 -28.69 16.71
N ASP A 463 2.61 -28.28 17.81
CA ASP A 463 2.01 -28.12 19.13
C ASP A 463 2.54 -26.85 19.80
N ILE A 464 1.78 -26.36 20.77
CA ILE A 464 2.11 -25.16 21.54
C ILE A 464 2.04 -25.54 23.01
N VAL A 465 3.13 -25.32 23.72
CA VAL A 465 3.26 -25.62 25.15
C VAL A 465 3.71 -24.35 25.86
N GLY A 466 3.08 -24.05 26.99
CA GLY A 466 3.43 -22.92 27.85
C GLY A 466 4.45 -23.34 28.92
N HIS A 467 5.29 -22.40 29.35
CA HIS A 467 6.08 -22.54 30.57
C HIS A 467 5.87 -21.33 31.49
N SER A 468 5.94 -21.56 32.79
CA SER A 468 5.83 -20.53 33.83
C SER A 468 6.48 -21.02 35.13
N GLY A 469 6.27 -20.30 36.24
CA GLY A 469 6.66 -20.76 37.57
C GLY A 469 5.87 -21.97 38.09
N ASP A 470 4.70 -22.28 37.52
CA ASP A 470 3.88 -23.42 37.96
C ASP A 470 4.28 -24.75 37.33
N GLY A 471 4.93 -24.71 36.16
CA GLY A 471 5.24 -25.91 35.39
C GLY A 471 5.90 -25.61 34.05
N TYR A 472 6.51 -26.65 33.48
CA TYR A 472 7.26 -26.59 32.22
C TYR A 472 6.47 -27.14 31.01
N ASP A 473 5.29 -27.74 31.25
CA ASP A 473 4.50 -28.52 30.29
C ASP A 473 3.02 -28.11 30.27
N ILE A 474 2.74 -26.79 30.24
CA ILE A 474 1.36 -26.29 30.19
C ILE A 474 0.80 -26.50 28.79
N GLU A 475 -0.04 -27.51 28.59
CA GLU A 475 -0.61 -27.81 27.29
C GLU A 475 -1.56 -26.71 26.80
N LEU A 476 -1.18 -25.99 25.73
CA LEU A 476 -2.03 -24.99 25.09
C LEU A 476 -2.68 -25.55 23.82
N VAL A 477 -1.89 -26.19 22.96
CA VAL A 477 -2.36 -26.88 21.74
C VAL A 477 -1.60 -28.20 21.61
N THR A 478 -2.33 -29.29 21.46
CA THR A 478 -1.72 -30.61 21.20
C THR A 478 -1.73 -30.93 19.71
N ALA A 479 -0.72 -31.66 19.24
CA ALA A 479 -0.55 -31.97 17.82
C ALA A 479 -1.73 -32.76 17.21
N ASN A 480 -2.50 -33.46 18.04
CA ASN A 480 -3.70 -34.20 17.61
C ASN A 480 -4.98 -33.34 17.63
N LYS A 481 -4.95 -32.17 18.28
CA LYS A 481 -6.11 -31.30 18.51
C LYS A 481 -5.79 -29.84 18.19
N VAL A 482 -5.38 -29.61 16.95
CA VAL A 482 -5.12 -28.26 16.43
C VAL A 482 -6.41 -27.44 16.34
N PRO A 483 -6.37 -26.14 16.66
CA PRO A 483 -7.55 -25.28 16.64
C PRO A 483 -7.99 -24.98 15.20
N LYS A 484 -9.18 -25.47 14.83
CA LYS A 484 -9.74 -25.36 13.48
C LYS A 484 -10.59 -24.11 13.25
N ASN A 485 -11.07 -23.48 14.33
CA ASN A 485 -11.93 -22.31 14.25
C ASN A 485 -11.42 -21.18 15.14
N ASN A 486 -11.88 -19.95 14.85
CA ASN A 486 -11.47 -18.75 15.58
C ASN A 486 -11.79 -18.83 17.08
N LYS A 487 -12.84 -19.54 17.50
CA LYS A 487 -13.17 -19.74 18.91
C LYS A 487 -12.11 -20.58 19.63
N GLN A 488 -11.69 -21.70 19.03
CA GLN A 488 -10.66 -22.56 19.60
C GLN A 488 -9.33 -21.80 19.70
N ARG A 489 -8.97 -21.01 18.67
CA ARG A 489 -7.79 -20.13 18.71
C ARG A 489 -7.91 -19.10 19.82
N LEU A 490 -9.05 -18.42 19.95
CA LEU A 490 -9.29 -17.47 21.03
C LEU A 490 -9.20 -18.13 22.41
N LYS A 491 -9.73 -19.34 22.57
CA LYS A 491 -9.65 -20.10 23.82
C LYS A 491 -8.20 -20.37 24.23
N VAL A 492 -7.32 -20.66 23.26
CA VAL A 492 -5.87 -20.79 23.52
C VAL A 492 -5.30 -19.46 24.04
N LEU A 493 -5.60 -18.34 23.38
CA LEU A 493 -5.12 -17.01 23.82
C LEU A 493 -5.66 -16.61 25.19
N GLN A 494 -6.94 -16.87 25.47
CA GLN A 494 -7.55 -16.65 26.78
C GLN A 494 -6.90 -17.52 27.86
N THR A 495 -6.54 -18.76 27.53
CA THR A 495 -5.83 -19.66 28.43
C THR A 495 -4.43 -19.12 28.73
N MET A 496 -3.68 -18.66 27.72
CA MET A 496 -2.37 -18.02 27.91
C MET A 496 -2.47 -16.79 28.83
N HIS A 497 -3.44 -15.92 28.58
CA HIS A 497 -3.66 -14.70 29.38
C HIS A 497 -4.03 -15.03 30.83
N ALA A 498 -5.00 -15.93 31.03
CA ALA A 498 -5.41 -16.36 32.36
C ALA A 498 -4.28 -17.05 33.13
N HIS A 499 -3.52 -17.93 32.46
CA HIS A 499 -2.37 -18.60 33.06
C HIS A 499 -1.33 -17.58 33.52
N SER A 500 -0.96 -16.63 32.65
CA SER A 500 0.03 -15.58 32.98
C SER A 500 -0.43 -14.68 34.15
N GLN A 501 -1.74 -14.54 34.36
CA GLN A 501 -2.31 -13.74 35.45
C GLN A 501 -2.26 -14.46 36.80
N PHE A 502 -2.49 -15.78 36.81
CA PHE A 502 -2.66 -16.55 38.05
C PHE A 502 -1.48 -17.45 38.41
N CYS A 503 -0.44 -17.52 37.59
CA CYS A 503 0.69 -18.39 37.86
C CYS A 503 1.59 -17.91 39.01
N MET A 504 2.25 -18.86 39.68
CA MET A 504 3.25 -18.55 40.70
C MET A 504 4.49 -17.87 40.11
N SER A 505 5.21 -17.13 40.95
CA SER A 505 6.48 -16.51 40.56
C SER A 505 7.55 -17.57 40.32
N GLY A 506 8.17 -17.54 39.15
CA GLY A 506 9.22 -18.46 38.75
C GLY A 506 9.28 -18.56 37.23
N ASP A 507 10.31 -19.22 36.72
CA ASP A 507 10.46 -19.51 35.30
C ASP A 507 11.11 -20.87 35.11
N CYS A 508 10.41 -21.76 34.43
CA CYS A 508 10.87 -23.09 34.05
C CYS A 508 11.34 -23.15 32.58
N THR A 509 11.77 -22.04 31.98
CA THR A 509 12.22 -21.99 30.56
C THR A 509 13.25 -23.07 30.25
N LEU A 510 14.22 -23.27 31.15
CA LEU A 510 15.32 -24.20 30.91
C LEU A 510 14.84 -25.66 30.91
N GLU A 511 14.05 -26.03 31.91
CA GLU A 511 13.43 -27.34 32.05
C GLU A 511 12.46 -27.62 30.89
N ALA A 512 11.65 -26.64 30.51
CA ALA A 512 10.70 -26.74 29.38
C ALA A 512 11.41 -26.98 28.05
N THR A 513 12.53 -26.28 27.84
CA THR A 513 13.34 -26.43 26.63
C THR A 513 14.00 -27.81 26.59
N GLU A 514 14.60 -28.26 27.70
CA GLU A 514 15.24 -29.57 27.78
C GLU A 514 14.24 -30.72 27.59
N ALA A 515 13.07 -30.64 28.25
CA ALA A 515 12.00 -31.62 28.10
C ALA A 515 11.48 -31.68 26.66
N SER A 516 11.27 -30.52 26.03
CA SER A 516 10.77 -30.44 24.65
C SER A 516 11.73 -31.02 23.62
N ILE A 517 13.03 -30.77 23.79
CA ILE A 517 14.05 -31.36 22.91
C ILE A 517 14.03 -32.89 23.04
N LYS A 518 14.03 -33.41 24.28
CA LYS A 518 14.00 -34.85 24.56
C LYS A 518 12.75 -35.56 24.04
N GLU A 519 11.60 -34.90 24.08
CA GLU A 519 10.34 -35.47 23.60
C GLU A 519 10.29 -35.50 22.08
N LEU A 520 10.64 -34.39 21.42
CA LEU A 520 10.65 -34.30 19.96
C LEU A 520 11.65 -35.24 19.31
N ALA A 521 12.82 -35.45 19.92
CA ALA A 521 13.83 -36.39 19.42
C ALA A 521 13.32 -37.84 19.32
N ARG A 522 12.25 -38.20 20.05
CA ARG A 522 11.63 -39.54 19.99
C ARG A 522 10.60 -39.69 18.88
N GLU A 523 10.07 -38.58 18.36
CA GLU A 523 9.09 -38.61 17.27
C GLU A 523 9.80 -38.77 15.92
N GLU A 524 9.26 -39.58 15.01
CA GLU A 524 9.75 -39.59 13.63
C GLU A 524 9.18 -38.41 12.82
N ALA A 525 10.05 -37.54 12.32
CA ALA A 525 9.71 -36.40 11.48
C ALA A 525 10.80 -36.14 10.44
N ASP A 526 10.51 -35.29 9.44
CA ASP A 526 11.51 -34.83 8.46
C ASP A 526 12.61 -33.99 9.13
N GLU A 527 12.18 -32.99 9.92
CA GLU A 527 13.03 -32.16 10.75
C GLU A 527 12.28 -31.78 12.03
N HIS A 528 13.01 -31.57 13.12
CA HIS A 528 12.47 -31.18 14.41
C HIS A 528 12.89 -29.75 14.75
N PHE A 529 11.91 -28.94 15.14
CA PHE A 529 12.09 -27.53 15.51
C PHE A 529 11.48 -27.25 16.88
N VAL A 530 12.25 -26.59 17.74
CA VAL A 530 11.77 -25.99 18.99
C VAL A 530 11.98 -24.48 18.89
N VAL A 531 10.90 -23.71 18.99
CA VAL A 531 10.96 -22.24 19.00
C VAL A 531 10.46 -21.74 20.34
N ILE A 532 11.35 -21.14 21.13
CA ILE A 532 11.06 -20.58 22.46
C ILE A 532 10.72 -19.11 22.33
N LEU A 533 9.59 -18.68 22.88
CA LEU A 533 9.18 -17.28 23.01
C LEU A 533 9.35 -16.87 24.48
N SER A 534 10.27 -15.96 24.76
CA SER A 534 10.60 -15.53 26.14
C SER A 534 10.69 -14.02 26.27
N ASP A 535 10.51 -13.49 27.48
CA ASP A 535 10.69 -12.07 27.81
C ASP A 535 12.14 -11.66 28.13
N ALA A 536 13.09 -12.57 27.90
CA ALA A 536 14.53 -12.40 28.14
C ALA A 536 14.92 -12.21 29.62
N ASN A 537 14.04 -12.50 30.57
CA ASN A 537 14.26 -12.24 31.99
C ASN A 537 14.94 -13.41 32.74
N LEU A 538 15.80 -14.17 32.05
CA LEU A 538 16.44 -15.40 32.54
C LEU A 538 17.35 -15.17 33.77
N GLU A 539 18.09 -14.05 33.80
CA GLU A 539 19.04 -13.74 34.88
C GLU A 539 18.35 -13.66 36.26
N ARG A 540 17.11 -13.15 36.32
CA ARG A 540 16.36 -13.01 37.58
C ARG A 540 15.98 -14.33 38.22
N TYR A 541 15.87 -15.39 37.42
CA TYR A 541 15.54 -16.73 37.87
C TYR A 541 16.78 -17.61 38.06
N GLY A 542 17.98 -17.02 37.98
CA GLY A 542 19.24 -17.74 38.16
C GLY A 542 19.62 -18.61 36.97
N ILE A 543 18.96 -18.46 35.82
CA ILE A 543 19.28 -19.17 34.59
C ILE A 543 20.45 -18.47 33.92
N ARG A 544 21.62 -19.11 33.98
CA ARG A 544 22.83 -18.62 33.31
C ARG A 544 22.73 -18.78 31.79
N PRO A 545 23.09 -17.76 30.99
CA PRO A 545 23.05 -17.84 29.52
C PRO A 545 23.82 -19.03 28.95
N GLU A 546 24.95 -19.41 29.57
CA GLU A 546 25.77 -20.54 29.13
C GLU A 546 25.04 -21.87 29.30
N ARG A 547 24.23 -22.01 30.35
CA ARG A 547 23.43 -23.22 30.57
C ARG A 547 22.29 -23.30 29.56
N PHE A 548 21.67 -22.16 29.24
CA PHE A 548 20.64 -22.11 28.21
C PHE A 548 21.23 -22.41 26.82
N ALA A 549 22.43 -21.92 26.51
CA ALA A 549 23.16 -22.25 25.28
C ALA A 549 23.41 -23.77 25.16
N GLN A 550 23.86 -24.42 26.25
CA GLN A 550 24.08 -25.87 26.29
C GLN A 550 22.79 -26.65 26.01
N VAL A 551 21.66 -26.23 26.59
CA VAL A 551 20.35 -26.86 26.37
C VAL A 551 19.88 -26.66 24.93
N LEU A 552 20.02 -25.45 24.36
CA LEU A 552 19.67 -25.21 22.96
C LEU A 552 20.46 -26.10 21.99
N THR A 553 21.65 -26.57 22.37
CA THR A 553 22.52 -27.44 21.55
C THR A 553 22.60 -28.88 22.06
N SER A 554 21.70 -29.31 22.95
CA SER A 554 21.86 -30.60 23.64
C SER A 554 21.71 -31.81 22.72
N ASP A 555 20.88 -31.70 21.68
CA ASP A 555 20.62 -32.76 20.72
C ASP A 555 20.81 -32.24 19.28
N PRO A 556 21.68 -32.85 18.46
CA PRO A 556 21.91 -32.42 17.07
C PRO A 556 20.73 -32.73 16.14
N GLN A 557 19.80 -33.61 16.52
CA GLN A 557 18.61 -33.92 15.70
C GLN A 557 17.54 -32.84 15.79
N VAL A 558 17.54 -32.04 16.88
CA VAL A 558 16.52 -31.02 17.15
C VAL A 558 17.10 -29.62 16.99
N ASN A 559 16.47 -28.83 16.11
CA ASN A 559 16.86 -27.44 15.89
C ASN A 559 16.12 -26.52 16.88
N ALA A 560 16.78 -26.13 17.97
CA ALA A 560 16.20 -25.25 18.99
C ALA A 560 16.64 -23.79 18.83
N PHE A 561 15.68 -22.86 18.91
CA PHE A 561 15.86 -21.42 18.70
C PHE A 561 15.09 -20.61 19.74
N ALA A 562 15.68 -19.52 20.24
CA ALA A 562 15.02 -18.59 21.14
C ALA A 562 14.66 -17.26 20.46
N ILE A 563 13.43 -16.79 20.64
CA ILE A 563 12.93 -15.49 20.19
C ILE A 563 12.54 -14.70 21.43
N PHE A 564 13.27 -13.62 21.68
CA PHE A 564 13.00 -12.70 22.77
C PHE A 564 11.96 -11.65 22.34
N ILE A 565 10.72 -11.78 22.84
CA ILE A 565 9.56 -10.93 22.49
C ILE A 565 9.40 -9.75 23.47
N GLY A 566 10.04 -9.84 24.62
CA GLY A 566 10.16 -8.76 25.59
C GLY A 566 11.61 -8.57 26.01
N SER A 567 11.90 -7.42 26.61
CA SER A 567 13.18 -7.15 27.25
C SER A 567 12.97 -6.15 28.39
N LEU A 568 13.74 -6.28 29.46
CA LEU A 568 13.90 -5.24 30.47
C LEU A 568 15.26 -4.57 30.24
N GLY A 569 15.27 -3.41 29.57
CA GLY A 569 16.51 -2.75 29.15
C GLY A 569 17.17 -3.50 27.97
N ASP A 570 18.48 -3.70 28.04
CA ASP A 570 19.33 -4.33 27.01
C ASP A 570 19.52 -5.84 27.19
N GLN A 571 18.74 -6.48 28.07
CA GLN A 571 18.87 -7.89 28.43
C GLN A 571 18.76 -8.85 27.23
N ALA A 572 17.77 -8.63 26.36
CA ALA A 572 17.59 -9.46 25.16
C ALA A 572 18.80 -9.38 24.21
N GLU A 573 19.39 -8.19 24.02
CA GLU A 573 20.58 -8.00 23.19
C GLU A 573 21.83 -8.65 23.80
N ARG A 574 21.99 -8.55 25.13
CA ARG A 574 23.09 -9.21 25.87
C ARG A 574 22.99 -10.74 25.77
N LEU A 575 21.78 -11.30 25.92
CA LEU A 575 21.54 -12.72 25.74
C LEU A 575 21.84 -13.16 24.30
N GLN A 576 21.40 -12.39 23.30
CA GLN A 576 21.68 -12.69 21.90
C GLN A 576 23.19 -12.77 21.59
N ARG A 577 24.01 -11.92 22.21
CA ARG A 577 25.48 -11.94 22.05
C ARG A 577 26.15 -13.14 22.73
N THR A 578 25.52 -13.71 23.75
CA THR A 578 26.09 -14.81 24.55
C THR A 578 25.66 -16.18 24.03
N LEU A 579 24.45 -16.28 23.48
CA LEU A 579 23.91 -17.50 22.91
C LEU A 579 24.55 -17.84 21.55
N PRO A 580 24.50 -19.11 21.10
CA PRO A 580 25.09 -19.52 19.83
C PRO A 580 24.55 -18.71 18.66
N ALA A 581 25.45 -18.29 17.76
CA ALA A 581 25.10 -17.50 16.59
C ALA A 581 24.02 -18.20 15.74
N GLY A 582 22.99 -17.46 15.34
CA GLY A 582 21.87 -17.98 14.56
C GLY A 582 20.83 -18.79 15.36
N ARG A 583 21.00 -18.97 16.67
CA ARG A 583 20.03 -19.65 17.55
C ARG A 583 19.20 -18.73 18.43
N SER A 584 19.46 -17.42 18.40
CA SER A 584 18.72 -16.44 19.20
C SER A 584 18.38 -15.18 18.40
N PHE A 585 17.16 -14.68 18.59
CA PHE A 585 16.62 -13.53 17.87
C PHE A 585 15.89 -12.60 18.84
N VAL A 586 15.89 -11.30 18.55
CA VAL A 586 15.15 -10.29 19.30
C VAL A 586 14.02 -9.76 18.42
N ALA A 587 12.78 -9.82 18.91
CA ALA A 587 11.58 -9.48 18.17
C ALA A 587 10.65 -8.58 19.01
N MET A 588 10.98 -7.28 19.07
CA MET A 588 10.17 -6.29 19.78
C MET A 588 8.91 -5.86 18.99
N ASP A 589 8.84 -6.18 17.69
CA ASP A 589 7.68 -5.97 16.81
C ASP A 589 7.32 -7.32 16.15
N THR A 590 6.04 -7.71 16.19
CA THR A 590 5.53 -8.96 15.59
C THR A 590 5.73 -9.02 14.08
N LYS A 591 5.96 -7.87 13.41
CA LYS A 591 6.35 -7.80 11.99
C LYS A 591 7.66 -8.51 11.66
N HIS A 592 8.59 -8.63 12.63
CA HIS A 592 9.88 -9.28 12.39
C HIS A 592 9.80 -10.82 12.52
N ILE A 593 8.76 -11.35 13.17
CA ILE A 593 8.66 -12.79 13.44
C ILE A 593 8.60 -13.63 12.15
N PRO A 594 7.87 -13.27 11.07
CA PRO A 594 7.93 -14.01 9.81
C PRO A 594 9.33 -14.11 9.21
N GLN A 595 10.10 -13.03 9.26
CA GLN A 595 11.48 -13.01 8.75
C GLN A 595 12.41 -13.85 9.63
N ILE A 596 12.22 -13.82 10.95
CA ILE A 596 12.96 -14.67 11.89
C ILE A 596 12.64 -16.15 11.65
N LEU A 597 11.35 -16.50 11.49
CA LEU A 597 10.95 -17.87 11.18
C LEU A 597 11.49 -18.33 9.82
N GLN A 598 11.52 -17.44 8.82
CA GLN A 598 12.17 -17.71 7.54
C GLN A 598 13.66 -18.02 7.71
N GLN A 599 14.37 -17.21 8.50
CA GLN A 599 15.77 -17.43 8.81
C GLN A 599 15.96 -18.75 9.56
N ILE A 600 15.10 -19.08 10.52
CA ILE A 600 15.12 -20.34 11.26
C ILE A 600 14.99 -21.52 10.30
N PHE A 601 13.95 -21.55 9.46
CA PHE A 601 13.71 -22.65 8.52
C PHE A 601 14.73 -22.72 7.37
N THR A 602 15.38 -21.60 7.02
CA THR A 602 16.42 -21.56 5.97
C THR A 602 17.82 -21.86 6.54
N SER A 603 18.09 -21.52 7.80
CA SER A 603 19.40 -21.73 8.44
C SER A 603 19.74 -23.22 8.55
N THR A 604 18.72 -24.08 8.68
CA THR A 604 18.93 -25.53 8.64
C THR A 604 19.35 -26.02 7.26
N VAL A 605 19.04 -25.29 6.17
CA VAL A 605 19.50 -25.62 4.81
C VAL A 605 21.00 -25.36 4.66
N LEU A 606 21.52 -24.32 5.32
CA LEU A 606 22.92 -23.88 5.18
C LEU A 606 23.91 -24.56 6.14
N SER A 607 23.46 -25.10 7.28
CA SER A 607 24.36 -25.71 8.29
C SER A 607 24.99 -27.06 7.89
N VAL A 608 24.68 -27.57 6.69
CA VAL A 608 25.15 -28.86 6.17
C VAL A 608 26.11 -28.68 4.97
N ALA A 609 26.40 -27.44 4.57
CA ALA A 609 27.36 -27.13 3.51
C ALA A 609 28.82 -27.17 4.00
#